data_AF-A0A971NMR6-F1
#
_entry.id   AF-A0A971NMR6-F1
#
_cell.length_a   1.000
_cell.length_b   1.000
_cell.length_c   1.000
_cell.angle_alpha   90.00
_cell.angle_beta   90.00
_cell.angle_gamma   90.00
#
_symmetry.space_group_name_H-M   'P 1'
#
loop_
_entity.id
_entity.type
_entity.pdbx_description
1 polymer ?
#
loop_
_entity_poly.entity_id
_entity_poly.type
_entity_poly.pdbx_seq_one_letter_code
_entity_poly.pdbx_strand_id
1 'polypeptide(L)'
;MADQINDVWGPLDIQNWSQTPCIKDRLATKKDVEAGMAVFYINNPIEMSPLRVKLPACAIHTDQDTRKETPVVMIQAEKFQGQKLIGYRFLHGGNGIGLLSEFTVLSGPDKRFR
;
A
#
# COMPACT_ATOMS: atom_id res chain seq x y z
N MET A 1 21.83 -24.20 5.42
CA MET A 1 20.37 -24.00 5.36
C MET A 1 20.17 -22.68 4.66
N ALA A 2 19.60 -22.68 3.46
CA ALA A 2 19.34 -21.42 2.75
C ALA A 2 18.27 -20.68 3.55
N ASP A 3 18.59 -19.48 4.03
CA ASP A 3 17.59 -18.56 4.54
C ASP A 3 16.52 -18.42 3.46
N GLN A 4 15.33 -18.93 3.76
CA GLN A 4 14.17 -18.77 2.91
C GLN A 4 13.92 -17.26 2.88
N ILE A 5 14.35 -16.58 1.81
CA ILE A 5 14.06 -15.17 1.61
C ILE A 5 12.54 -15.08 1.51
N ASN A 6 11.90 -14.72 2.63
CA ASN A 6 10.50 -14.34 2.64
C ASN A 6 10.44 -13.06 1.82
N ASP A 7 10.17 -13.19 0.52
CA ASP A 7 9.88 -12.06 -0.33
C ASP A 7 8.53 -11.47 0.10
N VAL A 8 8.60 -10.57 1.08
CA VAL A 8 7.43 -9.85 1.60
C VAL A 8 6.75 -9.04 0.50
N TRP A 9 7.42 -8.80 -0.64
CA TRP A 9 6.92 -8.06 -1.79
C TRP A 9 6.58 -8.92 -3.00
N GLY A 10 6.44 -10.25 -2.82
CA GLY A 10 6.02 -11.15 -3.90
C GLY A 10 4.63 -10.85 -4.48
N PRO A 11 4.17 -11.62 -5.48
CA PRO A 11 2.84 -11.47 -6.06
C PRO A 11 1.72 -11.57 -5.03
N LEU A 12 0.63 -10.83 -5.24
CA LEU A 12 -0.55 -10.91 -4.39
C LEU A 12 -1.45 -12.05 -4.81
N ASP A 13 -2.02 -12.75 -3.83
CA ASP A 13 -3.21 -13.58 -4.04
C ASP A 13 -4.43 -12.66 -4.14
N ILE A 14 -4.81 -12.31 -5.36
CA ILE A 14 -5.92 -11.40 -5.62
C ILE A 14 -7.28 -11.95 -5.17
N GLN A 15 -7.44 -13.28 -5.09
CA GLN A 15 -8.68 -13.88 -4.58
C GLN A 15 -8.81 -13.65 -3.07
N ASN A 16 -7.67 -13.56 -2.37
CA ASN A 16 -7.58 -13.32 -0.93
C ASN A 16 -7.03 -11.92 -0.60
N TRP A 17 -7.21 -10.94 -1.49
CA TRP A 17 -6.65 -9.58 -1.34
C TRP A 17 -6.99 -8.90 0.00
N SER A 18 -8.15 -9.21 0.57
CA SER A 18 -8.62 -8.66 1.84
C SER A 18 -7.78 -9.11 3.04
N GLN A 19 -6.99 -10.18 2.87
CA GLN A 19 -6.02 -10.69 3.85
C GLN A 19 -4.61 -10.11 3.66
N THR A 20 -4.39 -9.25 2.66
CA THR A 20 -3.08 -8.61 2.44
C THR A 20 -2.63 -7.90 3.71
N PRO A 21 -1.42 -8.18 4.23
CA PRO A 21 -0.89 -7.52 5.42
C PRO A 21 -0.87 -6.00 5.24
N CYS A 22 -1.36 -5.27 6.24
CA CYS A 22 -1.49 -3.82 6.22
C CYS A 22 -1.49 -3.24 7.63
N ILE A 23 -1.16 -1.96 7.75
CA ILE A 23 -1.39 -1.21 8.99
C ILE A 23 -2.82 -0.64 9.01
N LYS A 24 -3.36 -0.42 10.22
CA LYS A 24 -4.72 0.10 10.42
C LYS A 24 -4.72 1.19 11.49
N ASP A 25 -5.18 2.39 11.11
CA ASP A 25 -5.41 3.54 11.99
C ASP A 25 -4.23 3.93 12.91
N ARG A 26 -2.99 3.69 12.46
CA ARG A 26 -1.76 4.06 13.17
C ARG A 26 -0.63 4.38 12.19
N LEU A 27 0.43 5.00 12.70
CA LEU A 27 1.66 5.21 11.93
C LEU A 27 2.43 3.89 11.77
N ALA A 28 3.12 3.75 10.65
CA ALA A 28 4.06 2.64 10.45
C ALA A 28 5.23 2.74 11.43
N THR A 29 5.78 1.59 11.78
CA THR A 29 7.05 1.42 12.48
C THR A 29 8.02 0.72 11.55
N LYS A 30 9.31 0.72 11.89
CA LYS A 30 10.32 -0.04 11.14
C LYS A 30 9.96 -1.54 11.00
N LYS A 31 9.41 -2.14 12.07
CA LYS A 31 8.99 -3.55 12.07
C LYS A 31 7.85 -3.82 11.09
N ASP A 32 6.96 -2.85 10.86
CA ASP A 32 5.86 -3.01 9.90
C ASP A 32 6.37 -3.07 8.47
N VAL A 33 7.42 -2.28 8.17
CA VAL A 33 8.08 -2.31 6.87
C VAL A 33 8.82 -3.63 6.66
N GLU A 34 9.57 -4.07 7.68
CA GLU A 34 10.25 -5.38 7.68
C GLU A 34 9.26 -6.56 7.53
N ALA A 35 8.05 -6.43 8.07
CA ALA A 35 6.98 -7.43 7.95
C ALA A 35 6.11 -7.29 6.69
N GLY A 36 6.38 -6.32 5.81
CA GLY A 36 5.61 -6.11 4.58
C GLY A 36 4.19 -5.53 4.78
N MET A 37 3.88 -5.00 5.97
CA MET A 37 2.58 -4.37 6.27
C MET A 37 2.55 -2.88 5.93
N ALA A 38 3.71 -2.26 5.75
CA ALA A 38 3.89 -0.86 5.38
C ALA A 38 5.04 -0.74 4.38
N VAL A 39 4.98 0.23 3.48
CA VAL A 39 6.02 0.49 2.48
C VAL A 39 7.10 1.43 3.02
N PHE A 40 6.74 2.35 3.92
CA PHE A 40 7.68 3.32 4.46
C PHE A 40 7.54 3.52 5.97
N TYR A 41 8.62 3.98 6.58
CA TYR A 41 8.70 4.46 7.96
C TYR A 41 9.50 5.77 7.97
N ILE A 42 8.99 6.81 8.63
CA ILE A 42 9.68 8.09 8.78
C ILE A 42 10.15 8.22 10.23
N ASN A 43 11.46 8.44 10.42
CA ASN A 43 12.09 8.43 11.75
C ASN A 43 11.89 9.73 12.56
N ASN A 44 10.85 10.51 12.27
CA ASN A 44 10.47 11.71 13.00
C ASN A 44 8.97 12.03 12.78
N PRO A 45 8.08 11.50 13.63
CA PRO A 45 6.63 11.50 13.36
C PRO A 45 5.93 12.81 13.77
N ILE A 46 6.65 13.88 14.14
CA ILE A 46 6.04 15.12 14.67
C ILE A 46 5.01 15.71 13.70
N GLU A 47 5.21 15.53 12.38
CA GLU A 47 4.30 16.01 11.33
C GLU A 47 3.46 14.90 10.70
N MET A 48 3.43 13.72 11.32
CA MET A 48 2.70 12.56 10.85
C MET A 48 1.41 12.33 11.62
N SER A 49 0.38 11.87 10.91
CA SER A 49 -0.85 11.38 11.53
C SER A 49 -1.43 10.23 10.73
N PRO A 50 -2.08 9.25 11.36
CA PRO A 50 -2.75 8.18 10.64
C PRO A 50 -3.90 8.75 9.81
N LEU A 51 -4.08 8.24 8.59
CA LEU A 51 -5.22 8.59 7.76
C LEU A 51 -6.26 7.48 7.85
N ARG A 52 -7.50 7.82 8.24
CA ARG A 52 -8.60 6.86 8.31
C ARG A 52 -9.02 6.43 6.91
N VAL A 53 -8.46 5.31 6.45
CA VAL A 53 -8.82 4.60 5.22
C VAL A 53 -9.01 3.14 5.61
N LYS A 54 -10.06 2.49 5.10
CA LYS A 54 -10.25 1.04 5.30
C LYS A 54 -9.15 0.32 4.52
N LEU A 55 -8.29 -0.41 5.22
CA LEU A 55 -7.19 -1.17 4.63
C LEU A 55 -7.29 -2.67 4.96
N PRO A 56 -6.83 -3.57 4.07
CA PRO A 56 -6.32 -3.25 2.73
C PRO A 56 -7.47 -2.75 1.83
N ALA A 57 -7.15 -2.06 0.75
CA ALA A 57 -8.15 -1.57 -0.23
C ALA A 57 -7.69 -1.77 -1.67
N CYS A 58 -8.57 -2.30 -2.51
CA CYS A 58 -8.37 -2.29 -3.95
C CYS A 58 -8.47 -0.86 -4.48
N ALA A 59 -7.53 -0.47 -5.33
CA ALA A 59 -7.55 0.82 -5.99
C ALA A 59 -6.93 0.73 -7.38
N ILE A 60 -7.19 1.76 -8.19
CA ILE A 60 -6.45 2.03 -9.41
C ILE A 60 -5.52 3.20 -9.15
N HIS A 61 -4.21 2.94 -9.22
CA HIS A 61 -3.19 3.99 -9.24
C HIS A 61 -3.11 4.59 -10.64
N THR A 62 -3.22 5.91 -10.74
CA THR A 62 -3.05 6.65 -11.99
C THR A 62 -1.72 7.39 -11.91
N ASP A 63 -0.76 6.97 -12.72
CA ASP A 63 0.48 7.69 -12.90
C ASP A 63 0.19 9.07 -13.52
N GLN A 64 0.65 10.15 -12.88
CA GLN A 64 0.25 11.50 -13.27
C GLN A 64 0.85 11.92 -14.62
N ASP A 65 2.06 11.45 -14.93
CA ASP A 65 2.81 11.83 -16.13
C ASP A 65 2.35 11.04 -17.36
N THR A 66 2.23 9.73 -17.20
CA THR A 66 1.92 8.80 -18.29
C THR A 66 0.42 8.52 -18.43
N ARG A 67 -0.38 8.91 -17.43
CA ARG A 67 -1.81 8.57 -17.31
C ARG A 67 -2.10 7.08 -17.26
N LYS A 68 -1.08 6.25 -17.03
CA LYS A 68 -1.22 4.80 -16.93
C LYS A 68 -2.01 4.44 -15.67
N GLU A 69 -3.08 3.70 -15.86
CA GLU A 69 -3.86 3.10 -14.78
C GLU A 69 -3.29 1.71 -14.44
N THR A 70 -2.98 1.48 -13.16
CA THR A 70 -2.47 0.21 -12.66
C THR A 70 -3.30 -0.26 -11.46
N PRO A 71 -3.85 -1.49 -11.47
CA PRO A 71 -4.54 -2.05 -10.33
C PRO A 71 -3.56 -2.36 -9.20
N VAL A 72 -3.92 -1.96 -7.98
CA VAL A 72 -3.08 -2.09 -6.79
C VAL A 72 -3.92 -2.41 -5.55
N VAL A 73 -3.24 -2.85 -4.49
CA VAL A 73 -3.81 -2.97 -3.14
C VAL A 73 -3.10 -1.99 -2.21
N MET A 74 -3.84 -1.03 -1.67
CA MET A 74 -3.36 -0.09 -0.66
C MET A 74 -3.21 -0.82 0.68
N ILE A 75 -2.08 -0.63 1.37
CA ILE A 75 -1.75 -1.31 2.64
C ILE A 75 -1.34 -0.33 3.76
N GLN A 76 -1.12 0.93 3.42
CA GLN A 76 -0.71 1.97 4.36
C GLN A 76 -1.34 3.30 3.94
N ALA A 77 -1.81 4.08 4.91
CA ALA A 77 -2.39 5.39 4.68
C ALA A 77 -2.04 6.33 5.84
N GLU A 78 -1.20 7.32 5.56
CA GLU A 78 -0.69 8.26 6.55
C GLU A 78 -0.69 9.67 5.95
N LYS A 79 -0.71 10.69 6.81
CA LYS A 79 -0.57 12.08 6.41
C LYS A 79 0.78 12.60 6.88
N PHE A 80 1.53 13.25 6.00
CA PHE A 80 2.82 13.88 6.30
C PHE A 80 2.84 15.27 5.66
N GLN A 81 3.15 16.31 6.43
CA GLN A 81 3.24 17.70 5.92
C GLN A 81 2.02 18.15 5.09
N GLY A 82 0.82 17.77 5.52
CA GLY A 82 -0.41 18.10 4.78
C GLY A 82 -0.77 17.12 3.66
N GLN A 83 0.19 16.36 3.13
CA GLN A 83 0.01 15.39 2.06
C GLN A 83 -0.52 14.06 2.59
N LYS A 84 -1.39 13.40 1.83
CA LYS A 84 -1.94 12.08 2.15
C LYS A 84 -1.17 11.03 1.38
N LEU A 85 -0.29 10.29 2.05
CA LEU A 85 0.60 9.29 1.47
C LEU A 85 -0.01 7.90 1.61
N ILE A 86 0.07 7.13 0.53
CA ILE A 86 -0.43 5.77 0.43
C ILE A 86 0.74 4.86 0.09
N GLY A 87 0.97 3.84 0.93
CA GLY A 87 1.79 2.69 0.57
C GLY A 87 0.92 1.61 -0.05
N TYR A 88 1.33 1.05 -1.18
CA TYR A 88 0.53 0.09 -1.93
C TYR A 88 1.38 -1.04 -2.54
N ARG A 89 0.68 -2.08 -3.00
CA ARG A 89 1.22 -3.29 -3.62
C ARG A 89 0.72 -3.44 -5.05
N PHE A 90 1.63 -3.83 -5.95
CA PHE A 90 1.26 -4.30 -7.27
C PHE A 90 0.83 -5.76 -7.23
N LEU A 91 0.00 -6.18 -8.19
CA LEU A 91 -0.53 -7.55 -8.24
C LEU A 91 0.56 -8.59 -8.48
N HIS A 92 1.54 -8.26 -9.33
CA HIS A 92 2.60 -9.18 -9.74
C HIS A 92 3.89 -9.05 -8.90
N GLY A 93 3.82 -8.34 -7.78
CA GLY A 93 4.95 -8.11 -6.88
C GLY A 93 5.55 -6.71 -6.97
N GLY A 94 6.29 -6.35 -5.94
CA GLY A 94 6.75 -4.99 -5.68
C GLY A 94 5.75 -4.17 -4.87
N ASN A 95 6.18 -2.95 -4.56
CA ASN A 95 5.42 -1.96 -3.79
C ASN A 95 5.69 -0.55 -4.32
N GLY A 96 4.94 0.42 -3.84
CA GLY A 96 5.16 1.83 -4.14
C GLY A 96 4.53 2.76 -3.12
N ILE A 97 4.85 4.04 -3.26
CA ILE A 97 4.29 5.14 -2.48
C ILE A 97 3.67 6.13 -3.46
N GLY A 98 2.50 6.65 -3.14
CA GLY A 98 1.83 7.68 -3.95
C GLY A 98 0.98 8.61 -3.11
N LEU A 99 0.49 9.68 -3.73
CA LEU A 99 -0.48 10.58 -3.09
C LEU A 99 -1.88 9.98 -3.20
N LEU A 100 -2.71 10.06 -2.16
CA LEU A 100 -4.08 9.53 -2.20
C LEU A 100 -4.89 10.04 -3.41
N SER A 101 -4.61 11.26 -3.87
CA SER A 101 -5.24 11.85 -5.07
C SER A 101 -4.95 11.09 -6.38
N GLU A 102 -3.94 10.23 -6.39
CA GLU A 102 -3.57 9.38 -7.54
C GLU A 102 -4.37 8.07 -7.57
N PHE A 103 -5.18 7.80 -6.54
CA PHE A 103 -5.88 6.52 -6.39
C PHE A 103 -7.38 6.69 -6.54
N THR A 104 -7.98 5.86 -7.40
CA THR A 104 -9.42 5.61 -7.38
C THR A 104 -9.69 4.37 -6.54
N VAL A 105 -10.21 4.56 -5.33
CA VAL A 105 -10.53 3.48 -4.39
C VAL A 105 -11.79 2.75 -4.84
N LEU A 106 -11.76 1.42 -4.79
CA LEU A 106 -12.84 0.53 -5.22
C LEU A 106 -13.46 -0.19 -4.02
N SER A 107 -14.67 -0.72 -4.19
CA SER A 107 -15.30 -1.60 -3.20
C SER A 107 -14.67 -3.00 -3.12
N GLY A 108 -13.84 -3.35 -4.11
CA GLY A 108 -13.16 -4.64 -4.26
C GLY A 108 -12.52 -4.75 -5.65
N PRO A 109 -11.92 -5.91 -5.98
CA PRO A 109 -11.32 -6.14 -7.28
C PRO A 109 -12.39 -6.20 -8.38
N ASP A 110 -12.06 -5.67 -9.55
CA ASP A 110 -12.91 -5.70 -10.74
C ASP A 110 -12.17 -6.34 -11.93
N LYS A 111 -12.71 -6.17 -13.14
CA LYS A 111 -12.12 -6.72 -14.38
C LYS A 111 -10.66 -6.31 -14.63
N ARG A 112 -10.18 -5.21 -14.03
CA ARG A 112 -8.80 -4.72 -14.17
C ARG A 112 -7.79 -5.53 -13.35
N PHE A 113 -8.24 -6.37 -12.43
CA PHE A 113 -7.40 -7.18 -11.54
C PHE A 113 -7.18 -8.62 -12.06
N ARG A 114 -7.43 -8.86 -13.35
CA ARG A 114 -7.36 -10.17 -14.01
C ARG A 114 -6.15 -10.28 -14.91
#